data_AF-A0A971TG34-F1
#
_entry.id   AF-A0A971TG34-F1
#
_cell.length_a   1.000
_cell.length_b   1.000
_cell.length_c   1.000
_cell.angle_alpha   90.00
_cell.angle_beta   90.00
_cell.angle_gamma   90.00
#
_symmetry.space_group_name_H-M   'P 1'
#
loop_
_entity.id
_entity.type
_entity.pdbx_description
1 polymer ?
#
loop_
_entity_poly.entity_id
_entity_poly.type
_entity_poly.pdbx_seq_one_letter_code
_entity_poly.pdbx_strand_id
1 'polypeptide(L)'
;MNINDFIYNRFGVSVDVFMEALRHSPGSVGGIAGAISEILLKIELEKNGYEALRIKEKPAGGNDAKAKDAKGDFFIRKQDISDNWYVLECKGLKTNSEFRGGKLSTKKSVYNFLGRLAFPESNEKIYNKGYATYLKAKAKYEKNNKDKTFPPFNWDINYPGPNSVTLSGIWQTKSELKEWVYSQDDLLFTEESYRKQQGIIVVLETHKPNIRVSPSGIEQTAPLVADFSILAVDLFFRTGKHEFVFMNPETISHSPSSPEHLYQNYIIDVIIPGLKDRPVIKYPWYSDIDELIKNTNPSVRQLDESQLDNRISTDFEDFE
;
A
#
# COMPACT_ATOMS: atom_id res chain seq x y z
N MET A 1 -7.33 -0.49 32.04
CA MET A 1 -7.61 0.20 30.75
C MET A 1 -9.06 -0.10 30.41
N ASN A 2 -9.92 0.91 30.25
CA ASN A 2 -11.30 0.70 29.82
C ASN A 2 -11.29 0.30 28.32
N ILE A 3 -12.34 -0.35 27.84
CA ILE A 3 -12.48 -0.76 26.44
C ILE A 3 -12.38 0.43 25.47
N ASN A 4 -12.89 1.60 25.84
CA ASN A 4 -12.78 2.82 25.05
C ASN A 4 -11.32 3.23 24.86
N ASP A 5 -10.54 3.23 25.95
CA ASP A 5 -9.12 3.54 25.90
C ASP A 5 -8.36 2.50 25.08
N PHE A 6 -8.72 1.22 25.22
CA PHE A 6 -8.10 0.15 24.42
C PHE A 6 -8.36 0.35 22.92
N ILE A 7 -9.61 0.60 22.53
CA ILE A 7 -10.00 0.81 21.14
C ILE A 7 -9.28 2.03 20.57
N TYR A 8 -9.32 3.16 21.27
CA TYR A 8 -8.66 4.37 20.82
C TYR A 8 -7.14 4.19 20.71
N ASN A 9 -6.49 3.63 21.74
CA ASN A 9 -5.04 3.44 21.73
C ASN A 9 -4.59 2.41 20.68
N ARG A 10 -5.43 1.42 20.35
CA ARG A 10 -5.07 0.35 19.42
C ARG A 10 -5.42 0.67 17.97
N PHE A 11 -6.51 1.39 17.74
CA PHE A 11 -7.11 1.58 16.43
C PHE A 11 -7.35 3.05 16.06
N GLY A 12 -7.10 4.01 16.97
CA GLY A 12 -7.18 5.44 16.65
C GLY A 12 -8.60 5.97 16.42
N VAL A 13 -9.63 5.21 16.79
CA VAL A 13 -11.04 5.51 16.50
C VAL A 13 -11.90 5.48 17.75
N SER A 14 -13.11 6.05 17.65
CA SER A 14 -14.14 5.91 18.67
C SER A 14 -14.72 4.49 18.70
N VAL A 15 -15.45 4.19 19.78
CA VAL A 15 -16.18 2.92 19.88
C VAL A 15 -17.22 2.78 18.77
N ASP A 16 -17.87 3.87 18.36
CA ASP A 16 -18.92 3.84 17.33
C ASP A 16 -18.37 3.38 15.98
N VAL A 17 -17.25 3.96 15.52
CA VAL A 17 -16.58 3.54 14.28
C VAL A 17 -16.08 2.10 14.38
N PHE A 18 -15.58 1.70 15.55
CA PHE A 18 -15.15 0.32 15.79
C PHE A 18 -16.31 -0.67 15.70
N MET A 19 -17.47 -0.33 16.27
CA MET A 19 -18.68 -1.15 16.21
C MET A 19 -19.28 -1.18 14.80
N GLU A 20 -19.23 -0.07 14.08
CA GLU A 20 -19.58 -0.01 12.66
C GLU A 20 -18.71 -0.96 11.84
N ALA A 21 -17.39 -0.94 12.03
CA ALA A 21 -16.46 -1.85 11.35
C ALA A 21 -16.80 -3.34 11.59
N LEU A 22 -17.22 -3.69 12.81
CA LEU A 22 -17.67 -5.05 13.15
C LEU A 22 -18.96 -5.45 12.42
N ARG A 23 -19.93 -4.53 12.30
CA ARG A 23 -21.21 -4.79 11.62
C ARG A 23 -21.05 -4.93 10.11
N HIS A 24 -20.21 -4.10 9.50
CA HIS A 24 -20.13 -3.96 8.05
C HIS A 24 -19.30 -5.03 7.34
N SER A 25 -18.32 -5.64 8.01
CA SER A 25 -17.51 -6.70 7.38
C SER A 25 -17.76 -8.05 8.07
N PRO A 26 -18.30 -9.07 7.37
CA PRO A 26 -18.41 -10.43 7.90
C PRO A 26 -17.04 -11.02 8.23
N GLY A 27 -15.99 -10.52 7.56
CA GLY A 27 -14.58 -10.84 7.81
C GLY A 27 -13.91 -9.99 8.90
N SER A 28 -14.59 -8.98 9.48
CA SER A 28 -14.02 -8.05 10.48
C SER A 28 -13.48 -8.78 11.72
N VAL A 29 -14.07 -9.93 12.09
CA VAL A 29 -13.58 -10.78 13.18
C VAL A 29 -12.13 -11.25 12.94
N GLY A 30 -11.73 -11.42 11.68
CA GLY A 30 -10.36 -11.74 11.28
C GLY A 30 -9.49 -10.55 10.86
N GLY A 31 -10.08 -9.35 10.69
CA GLY A 31 -9.43 -8.24 9.96
C GLY A 31 -9.98 -6.83 10.23
N ILE A 32 -10.40 -6.53 11.48
CA ILE A 32 -11.07 -5.28 11.84
C ILE A 32 -10.37 -3.99 11.40
N ALA A 33 -9.04 -3.97 11.41
CA ALA A 33 -8.30 -2.77 11.02
C ALA A 33 -8.51 -2.42 9.54
N GLY A 34 -8.66 -3.42 8.65
CA GLY A 34 -8.98 -3.16 7.25
C GLY A 34 -10.37 -2.54 7.09
N ALA A 35 -11.35 -3.05 7.84
CA ALA A 35 -12.71 -2.50 7.84
C ALA A 35 -12.77 -1.06 8.38
N ILE A 36 -11.98 -0.74 9.41
CA ILE A 36 -11.84 0.63 9.90
C ILE A 36 -11.24 1.53 8.82
N SER A 37 -10.14 1.12 8.17
CA SER A 37 -9.54 1.89 7.08
C SER A 37 -10.52 2.12 5.92
N GLU A 38 -11.32 1.12 5.55
CA GLU A 38 -12.37 1.26 4.53
C GLU A 38 -13.44 2.31 4.91
N ILE A 39 -13.95 2.27 6.15
CA ILE A 39 -14.95 3.24 6.64
C ILE A 39 -14.37 4.66 6.62
N LEU A 40 -13.19 4.84 7.20
CA LEU A 40 -12.56 6.16 7.29
C LEU A 40 -12.21 6.71 5.91
N LEU A 41 -11.74 5.86 4.99
CA LEU A 41 -11.46 6.26 3.61
C LEU A 41 -12.73 6.71 2.90
N LYS A 42 -13.84 5.96 3.05
CA LYS A 42 -15.13 6.35 2.46
C LYS A 42 -15.56 7.73 2.95
N ILE A 43 -15.50 7.98 4.26
CA ILE A 43 -15.83 9.27 4.86
C ILE A 43 -14.94 10.39 4.30
N GLU A 44 -13.64 10.15 4.15
CA GLU A 44 -12.70 11.13 3.60
C GLU A 44 -12.98 11.44 2.12
N LEU A 45 -13.24 10.41 1.31
CA LEU A 45 -13.61 10.56 -0.09
C LEU A 45 -14.89 11.39 -0.24
N GLU A 46 -15.94 11.08 0.53
CA GLU A 46 -17.22 11.78 0.47
C GLU A 46 -17.11 13.25 0.91
N LYS A 47 -16.31 13.52 1.95
CA LYS A 47 -15.97 14.91 2.34
C LYS A 47 -15.25 15.67 1.24
N ASN A 48 -14.46 14.98 0.43
CA ASN A 48 -13.74 15.54 -0.71
C ASN A 48 -14.57 15.54 -2.02
N GLY A 49 -15.89 15.35 -1.93
CA GLY A 49 -16.81 15.47 -3.08
C GLY A 49 -16.82 14.25 -3.99
N TYR A 50 -16.39 13.09 -3.52
CA TYR A 50 -16.53 11.82 -4.23
C TYR A 50 -17.83 11.12 -3.84
N GLU A 51 -18.41 10.41 -4.79
CA GLU A 51 -19.31 9.30 -4.50
C GLU A 51 -18.46 8.04 -4.32
N ALA A 52 -18.70 7.27 -3.26
CA ALA A 52 -17.95 6.06 -2.94
C ALA A 52 -18.90 4.89 -2.64
N LEU A 53 -19.02 3.98 -3.61
CA LEU A 53 -19.88 2.80 -3.52
C LEU A 53 -19.05 1.57 -3.19
N ARG A 54 -19.39 0.87 -2.10
CA ARG A 54 -18.64 -0.30 -1.66
C ARG A 54 -18.87 -1.50 -2.57
N ILE A 55 -17.80 -2.21 -2.90
CA ILE A 55 -17.83 -3.46 -3.67
C ILE A 55 -17.89 -4.64 -2.70
N LYS A 56 -18.73 -5.65 -3.01
CA LYS A 56 -18.84 -6.89 -2.22
C LYS A 56 -17.48 -7.56 -2.06
N GLU A 57 -17.10 -7.91 -0.83
CA GLU A 57 -15.84 -8.65 -0.56
C GLU A 57 -15.81 -10.00 -1.29
N LYS A 58 -16.94 -10.74 -1.26
CA LYS A 58 -17.15 -12.02 -1.94
C LYS A 58 -18.54 -12.05 -2.57
N PRO A 59 -18.69 -11.80 -3.88
CA PRO A 59 -19.97 -12.02 -4.56
C PRO A 59 -20.36 -13.51 -4.51
N ALA A 60 -21.65 -13.79 -4.71
CA ALA A 60 -22.16 -15.17 -4.74
C ALA A 60 -21.42 -15.95 -5.84
N GLY A 61 -20.66 -16.99 -5.45
CA GLY A 61 -19.74 -17.72 -6.34
C GLY A 61 -18.26 -17.66 -5.93
N GLY A 62 -17.89 -16.87 -4.92
CA GLY A 62 -16.52 -16.81 -4.37
C GLY A 62 -15.67 -15.68 -4.97
N ASN A 63 -14.36 -15.68 -4.71
CA ASN A 63 -13.45 -14.61 -5.18
C ASN A 63 -13.41 -14.50 -6.71
N ASP A 64 -13.60 -15.61 -7.42
CA ASP A 64 -13.58 -15.67 -8.89
C ASP A 64 -14.87 -15.09 -9.52
N ALA A 65 -15.89 -14.80 -8.70
CA ALA A 65 -17.12 -14.16 -9.16
C ALA A 65 -17.02 -12.61 -9.17
N LYS A 66 -15.92 -12.01 -8.71
CA LYS A 66 -15.68 -10.57 -8.88
C LYS A 66 -15.43 -10.26 -10.35
N ALA A 67 -16.26 -9.38 -10.91
CA ALA A 67 -16.07 -8.88 -12.27
C ALA A 67 -14.67 -8.24 -12.41
N LYS A 68 -14.08 -8.30 -13.61
CA LYS A 68 -12.76 -7.73 -13.90
C LYS A 68 -12.66 -6.25 -13.51
N ASP A 69 -13.75 -5.52 -13.69
CA ASP A 69 -13.84 -4.09 -13.39
C ASP A 69 -14.36 -3.81 -11.97
N ALA A 70 -14.38 -4.81 -11.08
CA ALA A 70 -14.79 -4.68 -9.68
C ALA A 70 -13.77 -5.37 -8.73
N LYS A 71 -12.50 -5.46 -9.12
CA LYS A 71 -11.43 -6.11 -8.34
C LYS A 71 -10.77 -5.16 -7.32
N GLY A 72 -11.60 -4.39 -6.63
CA GLY A 72 -11.21 -3.51 -5.52
C GLY A 72 -12.21 -3.55 -4.36
N ASP A 73 -12.14 -2.54 -3.51
CA ASP A 73 -13.00 -2.34 -2.33
C ASP A 73 -14.10 -1.30 -2.58
N PHE A 74 -13.86 -0.31 -3.45
CA PHE A 74 -14.83 0.73 -3.81
C PHE A 74 -14.86 1.02 -5.31
N PHE A 75 -16.04 1.35 -5.81
CA PHE A 75 -16.20 2.22 -6.96
C PHE A 75 -16.25 3.67 -6.48
N ILE A 76 -15.46 4.56 -7.09
CA ILE A 76 -15.46 5.98 -6.75
C ILE A 76 -15.58 6.85 -8.00
N ARG A 77 -16.22 8.00 -7.89
CA ARG A 77 -16.19 9.07 -8.90
C ARG A 77 -16.33 10.44 -8.25
N LYS A 78 -15.84 11.49 -8.89
CA LYS A 78 -16.18 12.86 -8.48
C LYS A 78 -17.62 13.16 -8.88
N GLN A 79 -18.42 13.75 -7.99
CA GLN A 79 -19.87 13.93 -8.18
C GLN A 79 -20.26 14.79 -9.40
N ASP A 80 -19.31 15.53 -9.98
CA ASP A 80 -19.50 16.47 -11.10
C ASP A 80 -18.88 15.99 -12.43
N ILE A 81 -18.28 14.80 -12.47
CA ILE A 81 -17.68 14.22 -13.68
C ILE A 81 -18.68 13.23 -14.31
N SER A 82 -18.54 12.97 -15.62
CA SER A 82 -19.20 11.89 -16.35
C SER A 82 -19.13 10.53 -15.62
N ASP A 83 -19.81 9.49 -16.12
CA ASP A 83 -19.82 8.10 -15.59
C ASP A 83 -18.45 7.36 -15.58
N ASN A 84 -17.36 8.08 -15.33
CA ASN A 84 -16.00 7.61 -15.16
C ASN A 84 -15.80 7.14 -13.72
N TRP A 85 -16.05 5.87 -13.48
CA TRP A 85 -15.76 5.25 -12.19
C TRP A 85 -14.31 4.82 -12.10
N TYR A 86 -13.72 4.91 -10.92
CA TYR A 86 -12.45 4.28 -10.59
C TYR A 86 -12.69 3.14 -9.63
N VAL A 87 -11.93 2.06 -9.76
CA VAL A 87 -11.89 1.02 -8.74
C VAL A 87 -10.75 1.31 -7.78
N LEU A 88 -11.10 1.51 -6.50
CA LEU A 88 -10.14 1.78 -5.45
C LEU A 88 -9.96 0.55 -4.56
N GLU A 89 -8.70 0.17 -4.33
CA GLU A 89 -8.30 -0.85 -3.33
C GLU A 89 -7.79 -0.14 -2.08
N CYS A 90 -8.32 -0.48 -0.91
CA CYS A 90 -7.92 0.06 0.40
C CYS A 90 -7.07 -0.96 1.17
N LYS A 91 -5.94 -0.51 1.73
CA LYS A 91 -5.07 -1.35 2.55
C LYS A 91 -4.51 -0.59 3.74
N GLY A 92 -4.41 -1.26 4.90
CA GLY A 92 -3.61 -0.75 6.02
C GLY A 92 -2.18 -1.28 5.98
N LEU A 93 -1.23 -0.47 6.44
CA LEU A 93 0.13 -0.96 6.73
C LEU A 93 0.10 -2.02 7.83
N LYS A 94 0.90 -3.08 7.70
CA LYS A 94 1.01 -4.12 8.74
C LYS A 94 1.82 -3.59 9.92
N THR A 95 1.61 -4.11 11.12
CA THR A 95 2.36 -3.72 12.34
C THR A 95 3.74 -4.39 12.47
N ASN A 96 4.17 -5.22 11.52
CA ASN A 96 5.35 -6.10 11.68
C ASN A 96 6.30 -6.13 10.46
N SER A 97 6.19 -5.20 9.52
CA SER A 97 7.02 -5.13 8.31
C SER A 97 8.53 -5.11 8.62
N GLU A 98 8.93 -4.59 9.78
CA GLU A 98 10.34 -4.46 10.19
C GLU A 98 11.00 -5.79 10.59
N PHE A 99 10.24 -6.78 11.06
CA PHE A 99 10.77 -8.06 11.55
C PHE A 99 10.66 -9.22 10.58
N ARG A 100 9.87 -9.09 9.52
CA ARG A 100 9.72 -10.16 8.51
C ARG A 100 11.10 -10.51 7.94
N GLY A 101 11.54 -11.75 8.18
CA GLY A 101 12.84 -12.25 7.73
C GLY A 101 14.06 -11.64 8.44
N GLY A 102 13.92 -11.05 9.63
CA GLY A 102 15.03 -10.45 10.38
C GLY A 102 15.58 -9.14 9.77
N LYS A 103 14.76 -8.46 8.96
CA LYS A 103 15.14 -7.26 8.19
C LYS A 103 15.74 -6.15 9.06
N LEU A 104 15.22 -5.92 10.27
CA LEU A 104 15.65 -4.86 11.19
C LEU A 104 15.88 -5.35 12.64
N SER A 105 16.18 -6.65 12.83
CA SER A 105 16.32 -7.25 14.17
C SER A 105 17.66 -6.96 14.88
N THR A 106 18.59 -6.27 14.22
CA THR A 106 19.92 -5.95 14.77
C THR A 106 20.42 -4.58 14.29
N LYS A 107 21.30 -3.96 15.07
CA LYS A 107 22.08 -2.76 14.66
C LYS A 107 22.69 -2.90 13.27
N LYS A 108 23.33 -4.04 12.98
CA LYS A 108 23.93 -4.32 11.66
C LYS A 108 22.88 -4.32 10.53
N SER A 109 21.73 -4.95 10.76
CA SER A 109 20.65 -5.01 9.76
C SER A 109 20.04 -3.63 9.49
N VAL A 110 19.82 -2.82 10.54
CA VAL A 110 19.33 -1.44 10.43
C VAL A 110 20.35 -0.57 9.70
N TYR A 111 21.63 -0.65 10.06
CA TYR A 111 22.71 0.05 9.36
C TYR A 111 22.74 -0.26 7.85
N ASN A 112 22.65 -1.55 7.49
CA ASN A 112 22.62 -1.96 6.08
C ASN A 112 21.35 -1.50 5.36
N PHE A 113 20.20 -1.51 6.03
CA PHE A 113 18.94 -1.04 5.48
C PHE A 113 18.99 0.47 5.21
N LEU A 114 19.28 1.27 6.24
CA LEU A 114 19.38 2.73 6.13
C LEU A 114 20.50 3.16 5.19
N GLY A 115 21.63 2.45 5.18
CA GLY A 115 22.76 2.77 4.30
C GLY A 115 22.39 2.73 2.82
N ARG A 116 21.47 1.85 2.41
CA ARG A 116 20.96 1.80 1.02
C ARG A 116 20.04 2.97 0.68
N LEU A 117 19.39 3.56 1.67
CA LEU A 117 18.45 4.67 1.47
C LEU A 117 19.12 6.04 1.64
N ALA A 118 20.10 6.14 2.55
CA ALA A 118 20.88 7.35 2.78
C ALA A 118 21.93 7.59 1.68
N PHE A 119 22.52 6.50 1.17
CA PHE A 119 23.53 6.51 0.11
C PHE A 119 23.06 5.66 -1.08
N PRO A 120 21.97 6.06 -1.76
CA PRO A 120 21.35 5.26 -2.80
C PRO A 120 22.24 5.15 -4.05
N GLU A 121 22.03 4.08 -4.81
CA GLU A 121 22.56 4.00 -6.18
C GLU A 121 21.84 5.03 -7.08
N SER A 122 22.47 5.41 -8.19
CA SER A 122 21.80 6.27 -9.17
C SER A 122 20.56 5.58 -9.74
N ASN A 123 19.55 6.37 -10.07
CA ASN A 123 18.32 5.87 -10.68
C ASN A 123 18.60 5.07 -11.96
N GLU A 124 19.51 5.53 -12.81
CA GLU A 124 19.95 4.80 -14.01
C GLU A 124 20.45 3.39 -13.68
N LYS A 125 21.23 3.22 -12.61
CA LYS A 125 21.74 1.92 -12.18
C LYS A 125 20.62 1.01 -11.69
N ILE A 126 19.64 1.55 -10.96
CA ILE A 126 18.47 0.81 -10.49
C ILE A 126 17.60 0.37 -11.68
N TYR A 127 17.32 1.29 -12.59
CA TYR A 127 16.57 1.04 -13.82
C TYR A 127 17.23 -0.06 -14.66
N ASN A 128 18.52 0.05 -14.94
CA ASN A 128 19.27 -0.91 -15.74
C ASN A 128 19.28 -2.32 -15.11
N LYS A 129 19.34 -2.43 -13.78
CA LYS A 129 19.19 -3.73 -13.09
C LYS A 129 17.79 -4.32 -13.25
N GLY A 130 16.75 -3.48 -13.16
CA GLY A 130 15.37 -3.87 -13.44
C GLY A 130 15.21 -4.37 -14.87
N TYR A 131 15.65 -3.58 -15.85
CA TYR A 131 15.57 -3.91 -17.26
C TYR A 131 16.37 -5.17 -17.63
N ALA A 132 17.56 -5.38 -17.04
CA ALA A 132 18.31 -6.62 -17.22
C ALA A 132 17.57 -7.85 -16.66
N THR A 133 16.87 -7.70 -15.53
CA THR A 133 16.00 -8.77 -14.99
C THR A 133 14.84 -9.06 -15.94
N TYR A 134 14.23 -8.02 -16.48
CA TYR A 134 13.17 -8.10 -17.47
C TYR A 134 13.61 -8.88 -18.72
N LEU A 135 14.74 -8.52 -19.33
CA LEU A 135 15.24 -9.19 -20.53
C LEU A 135 15.49 -10.69 -20.30
N LYS A 136 16.00 -11.07 -19.13
CA LYS A 136 16.18 -12.48 -18.75
C LYS A 136 14.84 -13.21 -18.61
N ALA A 137 13.86 -12.58 -17.96
CA ALA A 137 12.53 -13.16 -17.79
C ALA A 137 11.80 -13.32 -19.13
N LYS A 138 11.85 -12.29 -19.98
CA LYS A 138 11.33 -12.28 -21.35
C LYS A 138 11.89 -13.43 -22.18
N ALA A 139 13.21 -13.52 -22.28
CA ALA A 139 13.86 -14.58 -23.07
C ALA A 139 13.48 -15.99 -22.59
N LYS A 140 13.38 -16.19 -21.28
CA LYS A 140 12.94 -17.47 -20.70
C LYS A 140 11.47 -17.77 -21.04
N TYR A 141 10.60 -16.77 -20.92
CA TYR A 141 9.17 -16.94 -21.17
C TYR A 141 8.87 -17.22 -22.65
N GLU A 142 9.41 -16.42 -23.56
CA GLU A 142 9.14 -16.53 -25.01
C GLU A 142 9.74 -17.82 -25.60
N LYS A 143 10.85 -18.32 -25.04
CA LYS A 143 11.38 -19.65 -25.39
C LYS A 143 10.37 -20.78 -25.12
N ASN A 144 9.58 -20.65 -24.05
CA ASN A 144 8.62 -21.65 -23.60
C ASN A 144 7.19 -21.40 -24.13
N ASN A 145 6.92 -20.21 -24.68
CA ASN A 145 5.60 -19.79 -25.14
C ASN A 145 5.73 -19.09 -26.50
N LYS A 146 5.97 -19.86 -27.57
CA LYS A 146 6.27 -19.32 -28.91
C LYS A 146 5.18 -18.41 -29.48
N ASP A 147 3.93 -18.60 -29.06
CA ASP A 147 2.76 -17.88 -29.59
C ASP A 147 2.31 -16.73 -28.66
N LYS A 148 3.03 -16.48 -27.56
CA LYS A 148 2.69 -15.44 -26.58
C LYS A 148 3.78 -14.39 -26.51
N THR A 149 3.37 -13.14 -26.39
CA THR A 149 4.29 -12.01 -26.19
C THR A 149 4.48 -11.78 -24.69
N PHE A 150 5.72 -11.62 -24.25
CA PHE A 150 5.96 -11.23 -22.86
C PHE A 150 5.53 -9.77 -22.64
N PRO A 151 4.87 -9.44 -21.51
CA PRO A 151 4.42 -8.08 -21.22
C PRO A 151 5.52 -7.02 -21.36
N PRO A 152 5.18 -5.77 -21.74
CA PRO A 152 6.16 -4.71 -21.88
C PRO A 152 6.70 -4.25 -20.52
N PHE A 153 7.95 -3.77 -20.50
CA PHE A 153 8.55 -3.10 -19.36
C PHE A 153 8.38 -1.58 -19.52
N ASN A 154 7.80 -0.90 -18.54
CA ASN A 154 7.47 0.52 -18.64
C ASN A 154 7.84 1.32 -17.38
N TRP A 155 8.92 0.94 -16.68
CA TRP A 155 9.40 1.75 -15.55
C TRP A 155 9.75 3.17 -15.97
N ASP A 156 9.48 4.12 -15.08
CA ASP A 156 10.04 5.47 -15.16
C ASP A 156 11.49 5.44 -14.64
N ILE A 157 12.44 5.90 -15.47
CA ILE A 157 13.85 5.99 -15.08
C ILE A 157 14.09 7.01 -13.96
N ASN A 158 13.21 7.99 -13.76
CA ASN A 158 13.33 8.96 -12.68
C ASN A 158 12.85 8.42 -11.34
N TYR A 159 12.03 7.36 -11.36
CA TYR A 159 11.46 6.73 -10.16
C TYR A 159 11.48 5.19 -10.27
N PRO A 160 12.65 4.57 -10.44
CA PRO A 160 12.75 3.15 -10.75
C PRO A 160 12.66 2.29 -9.49
N GLY A 161 12.02 1.13 -9.63
CA GLY A 161 11.95 0.12 -8.58
C GLY A 161 10.92 0.41 -7.48
N PRO A 162 10.90 -0.43 -6.43
CA PRO A 162 9.81 -0.43 -5.45
C PRO A 162 9.96 0.60 -4.32
N ASN A 163 11.04 1.38 -4.29
CA ASN A 163 11.33 2.28 -3.17
C ASN A 163 11.22 3.72 -3.64
N SER A 164 10.35 4.49 -2.98
CA SER A 164 10.14 5.92 -3.27
C SER A 164 10.87 6.85 -2.30
N VAL A 165 11.61 6.25 -1.35
CA VAL A 165 12.31 6.94 -0.26
C VAL A 165 13.78 7.17 -0.57
N THR A 166 14.25 8.36 -0.20
CA THR A 166 15.67 8.67 -0.04
C THR A 166 15.88 9.35 1.30
N LEU A 167 16.94 8.95 1.99
CA LEU A 167 17.40 9.55 3.26
C LEU A 167 18.69 10.36 3.05
N SER A 168 18.99 10.73 1.80
CA SER A 168 20.16 11.54 1.47
C SER A 168 20.15 12.85 2.24
N GLY A 169 21.29 13.19 2.84
CA GLY A 169 21.47 14.41 3.63
C GLY A 169 21.18 14.25 5.12
N ILE A 170 20.54 13.17 5.57
CA ILE A 170 20.35 12.91 7.02
C ILE A 170 21.70 12.62 7.70
N TRP A 171 22.52 11.78 7.05
CA TRP A 171 23.91 11.53 7.43
C TRP A 171 24.81 11.88 6.26
N GLN A 172 25.91 12.59 6.51
CA GLN A 172 26.87 13.00 5.50
C GLN A 172 27.76 11.84 5.05
N THR A 173 28.05 10.90 5.95
CA THR A 173 28.93 9.75 5.65
C THR A 173 28.38 8.43 6.18
N LYS A 174 28.83 7.32 5.58
CA LYS A 174 28.53 5.96 6.09
C LYS A 174 29.04 5.74 7.51
N SER A 175 30.15 6.38 7.87
CA SER A 175 30.72 6.32 9.22
C SER A 175 29.80 6.98 10.24
N GLU A 176 29.26 8.15 9.92
CA GLU A 176 28.30 8.87 10.76
C GLU A 176 27.01 8.07 10.97
N LEU A 177 26.44 7.52 9.88
CA LEU A 177 25.29 6.61 10.00
C LEU A 177 25.61 5.41 10.89
N LYS A 178 26.81 4.81 10.74
CA LYS A 178 27.22 3.68 11.55
C LYS A 178 27.33 4.07 13.03
N GLU A 179 27.98 5.18 13.33
CA GLU A 179 28.11 5.69 14.70
C GLU A 179 26.74 5.94 15.32
N TRP A 180 25.85 6.62 14.58
CA TRP A 180 24.47 6.87 15.03
C TRP A 180 23.70 5.57 15.32
N VAL A 181 23.71 4.58 14.43
CA VAL A 181 23.00 3.31 14.66
C VAL A 181 23.58 2.55 15.86
N TYR A 182 24.91 2.52 16.00
CA TYR A 182 25.56 1.71 17.02
C TYR A 182 25.56 2.35 18.41
N SER A 183 25.34 3.67 18.50
CA SER A 183 25.17 4.40 19.77
C SER A 183 23.77 4.27 20.37
N GLN A 184 22.77 3.84 19.59
CA GLN A 184 21.39 3.66 20.08
C GLN A 184 21.26 2.52 21.10
N ASP A 185 20.28 2.61 21.99
CA ASP A 185 19.92 1.55 22.93
C ASP A 185 19.46 0.29 22.18
N ASP A 186 19.93 -0.89 22.63
CA ASP A 186 19.55 -2.19 22.06
C ASP A 186 18.04 -2.46 22.19
N LEU A 187 17.35 -1.87 23.16
CA LEU A 187 15.91 -1.97 23.34
C LEU A 187 15.12 -1.42 22.14
N LEU A 188 15.68 -0.46 21.39
CA LEU A 188 15.05 0.12 20.19
C LEU A 188 15.02 -0.84 18.99
N PHE A 189 15.72 -1.97 19.06
CA PHE A 189 15.81 -2.97 17.99
C PHE A 189 14.92 -4.20 18.23
N THR A 190 14.08 -4.19 19.26
CA THR A 190 13.22 -5.32 19.65
C THR A 190 11.86 -5.30 18.94
N GLU A 191 11.26 -6.46 18.72
CA GLU A 191 9.95 -6.57 18.07
C GLU A 191 8.86 -5.78 18.80
N GLU A 192 8.92 -5.77 20.13
CA GLU A 192 8.00 -5.02 20.98
C GLU A 192 8.07 -3.52 20.71
N SER A 193 9.27 -2.94 20.65
CA SER A 193 9.46 -1.51 20.37
C SER A 193 8.85 -1.11 19.03
N TYR A 194 9.08 -1.88 17.96
CA TYR A 194 8.48 -1.56 16.66
C TYR A 194 6.95 -1.77 16.63
N ARG A 195 6.42 -2.79 17.31
CA ARG A 195 4.96 -2.99 17.43
C ARG A 195 4.27 -1.84 18.16
N LYS A 196 5.00 -1.17 19.07
CA LYS A 196 4.57 0.03 19.80
C LYS A 196 4.95 1.35 19.11
N GLN A 197 5.51 1.31 17.89
CA GLN A 197 6.00 2.49 17.16
C GLN A 197 7.12 3.26 17.89
N GLN A 198 7.88 2.56 18.73
CA GLN A 198 9.00 3.07 19.53
C GLN A 198 10.36 2.53 19.04
N GLY A 199 10.40 1.85 17.90
CA GLY A 199 11.65 1.35 17.31
C GLY A 199 12.56 2.50 16.86
N ILE A 200 13.84 2.19 16.60
CA ILE A 200 14.83 3.16 16.09
C ILE A 200 14.37 3.85 14.80
N ILE A 201 13.56 3.17 14.00
CA ILE A 201 12.92 3.68 12.79
C ILE A 201 11.52 3.08 12.64
N VAL A 202 10.68 3.67 11.80
CA VAL A 202 9.41 3.07 11.39
C VAL A 202 9.36 3.01 9.87
N VAL A 203 9.04 1.85 9.30
CA VAL A 203 9.05 1.66 7.84
C VAL A 203 7.62 1.64 7.30
N LEU A 204 7.33 2.58 6.39
CA LEU A 204 6.07 2.62 5.67
C LEU A 204 6.16 1.71 4.45
N GLU A 205 5.87 0.42 4.64
CA GLU A 205 6.02 -0.60 3.60
C GLU A 205 4.72 -1.38 3.37
N THR A 206 4.27 -1.43 2.11
CA THR A 206 3.11 -2.22 1.72
C THR A 206 3.37 -3.71 1.87
N HIS A 207 2.32 -4.52 1.99
CA HIS A 207 2.47 -5.98 1.94
C HIS A 207 1.25 -6.68 1.34
N LYS A 208 1.40 -7.24 0.14
CA LYS A 208 0.29 -7.78 -0.67
C LYS A 208 0.45 -9.29 -1.01
N PRO A 209 0.07 -10.22 -0.13
CA PRO A 209 0.43 -11.65 -0.22
C PRO A 209 -0.45 -12.49 -1.16
N ASN A 210 -1.24 -11.87 -2.03
CA ASN A 210 -2.19 -12.60 -2.85
C ASN A 210 -1.50 -13.18 -4.09
N ILE A 211 -1.61 -14.48 -4.30
CA ILE A 211 -1.22 -15.12 -5.55
C ILE A 211 -2.20 -14.68 -6.64
N ARG A 212 -1.66 -14.26 -7.77
CA ARG A 212 -2.40 -13.93 -8.98
C ARG A 212 -1.78 -14.64 -10.17
N VAL A 213 -2.64 -14.97 -11.13
CA VAL A 213 -2.22 -15.42 -12.45
C VAL A 213 -2.54 -14.28 -13.42
N SER A 214 -1.51 -13.75 -14.06
CA SER A 214 -1.64 -12.70 -15.07
C SER A 214 -2.31 -13.21 -16.35
N PRO A 215 -2.80 -12.32 -17.25
CA PRO A 215 -3.25 -12.69 -18.59
C PRO A 215 -2.20 -13.48 -19.39
N SER A 216 -0.91 -13.19 -19.19
CA SER A 216 0.19 -13.98 -19.78
C SER A 216 0.38 -15.37 -19.16
N GLY A 217 -0.42 -15.75 -18.16
CA GLY A 217 -0.33 -17.03 -17.45
C GLY A 217 0.85 -17.14 -16.47
N ILE A 218 1.49 -16.02 -16.14
CA ILE A 218 2.55 -15.97 -15.12
C ILE A 218 1.88 -15.91 -13.76
N GLU A 219 2.29 -16.78 -12.84
CA GLU A 219 1.84 -16.78 -11.45
C GLU A 219 2.85 -16.03 -10.57
N GLN A 220 2.38 -15.08 -9.76
CA GLN A 220 3.21 -14.38 -8.78
C GLN A 220 2.39 -13.96 -7.55
N THR A 221 3.03 -13.94 -6.38
CA THR A 221 2.45 -13.42 -5.13
C THR A 221 2.50 -11.88 -5.11
N ALA A 222 1.65 -11.25 -5.92
CA ALA A 222 1.41 -9.82 -5.95
C ALA A 222 0.09 -9.54 -6.69
N PRO A 223 -0.57 -8.39 -6.46
CA PRO A 223 -1.70 -8.00 -7.27
C PRO A 223 -1.29 -7.70 -8.72
N LEU A 224 -2.26 -7.76 -9.63
CA LEU A 224 -2.06 -7.32 -11.00
C LEU A 224 -2.17 -5.80 -11.09
N VAL A 225 -1.46 -5.21 -12.06
CA VAL A 225 -1.59 -3.79 -12.41
C VAL A 225 -3.05 -3.45 -12.73
N ALA A 226 -3.74 -4.37 -13.42
CA ALA A 226 -5.11 -4.16 -13.87
C ALA A 226 -6.20 -4.49 -12.83
N ASP A 227 -5.86 -4.93 -11.62
CA ASP A 227 -6.85 -5.30 -10.59
C ASP A 227 -7.66 -4.08 -10.12
N PHE A 228 -7.03 -2.91 -10.01
CA PHE A 228 -7.67 -1.68 -9.54
C PHE A 228 -7.13 -0.47 -10.31
N SER A 229 -7.83 0.65 -10.19
CA SER A 229 -7.42 1.94 -10.76
C SER A 229 -6.51 2.71 -9.80
N ILE A 230 -6.78 2.62 -8.49
CA ILE A 230 -6.08 3.37 -7.44
C ILE A 230 -5.88 2.44 -6.24
N LEU A 231 -4.71 2.50 -5.61
CA LEU A 231 -4.49 1.92 -4.29
C LEU A 231 -4.42 3.04 -3.26
N ALA A 232 -5.25 2.97 -2.21
CA ALA A 232 -5.14 3.76 -1.00
C ALA A 232 -4.47 2.95 0.10
N VAL A 233 -3.53 3.57 0.83
CA VAL A 233 -2.82 2.97 1.95
C VAL A 233 -3.01 3.82 3.20
N ASP A 234 -3.64 3.25 4.22
CA ASP A 234 -3.75 3.82 5.56
C ASP A 234 -2.44 3.64 6.34
N LEU A 235 -1.87 4.76 6.78
CA LEU A 235 -0.59 4.81 7.49
C LEU A 235 -0.71 4.60 9.02
N PHE A 236 -1.93 4.49 9.57
CA PHE A 236 -2.21 4.54 11.01
C PHE A 236 -1.30 3.67 11.89
N PHE A 237 -1.10 2.40 11.54
CA PHE A 237 -0.29 1.50 12.37
C PHE A 237 1.20 1.88 12.45
N ARG A 238 1.63 2.87 11.67
CA ARG A 238 3.00 3.38 11.65
C ARG A 238 3.12 4.82 12.12
N THR A 239 2.12 5.65 11.84
CA THR A 239 2.14 7.09 12.18
C THR A 239 1.32 7.42 13.43
N GLY A 240 0.46 6.50 13.86
CA GLY A 240 -0.54 6.73 14.91
C GLY A 240 -1.72 7.59 14.45
N LYS A 241 -1.80 7.91 13.14
CA LYS A 241 -2.86 8.74 12.55
C LYS A 241 -3.39 8.10 11.29
N HIS A 242 -4.71 8.07 11.14
CA HIS A 242 -5.34 7.69 9.89
C HIS A 242 -5.07 8.79 8.86
N GLU A 243 -4.09 8.52 8.01
CA GLU A 243 -3.67 9.34 6.88
C GLU A 243 -3.55 8.38 5.70
N PHE A 244 -4.21 8.71 4.59
CA PHE A 244 -4.18 7.89 3.39
C PHE A 244 -3.18 8.44 2.38
N VAL A 245 -2.46 7.52 1.75
CA VAL A 245 -1.63 7.82 0.59
C VAL A 245 -2.04 6.96 -0.58
N PHE A 246 -1.94 7.52 -1.77
CA PHE A 246 -2.51 6.95 -2.98
C PHE A 246 -1.42 6.68 -4.01
N MET A 247 -1.61 5.64 -4.83
CA MET A 247 -0.79 5.40 -6.02
C MET A 247 -1.64 4.86 -7.17
N ASN A 248 -1.19 5.17 -8.39
CA ASN A 248 -1.73 4.61 -9.61
C ASN A 248 -0.87 3.38 -9.98
N PRO A 249 -1.46 2.16 -10.08
CA PRO A 249 -0.72 0.96 -10.39
C PRO A 249 -0.08 0.96 -11.79
N GLU A 250 -0.54 1.80 -12.71
CA GLU A 250 -0.03 1.89 -14.08
C GLU A 250 1.22 2.75 -14.19
N THR A 251 1.47 3.65 -13.23
CA THR A 251 2.62 4.58 -13.24
C THR A 251 3.72 4.20 -12.26
N ILE A 252 3.40 3.40 -11.22
CA ILE A 252 4.40 2.88 -10.30
C ILE A 252 5.16 1.69 -10.92
N SER A 253 6.44 1.56 -10.57
CA SER A 253 7.27 0.44 -11.01
C SER A 253 6.64 -0.93 -10.67
N HIS A 254 6.43 -1.76 -11.68
CA HIS A 254 5.95 -3.14 -11.57
C HIS A 254 7.11 -4.15 -11.33
N SER A 255 6.80 -5.42 -11.12
CA SER A 255 7.80 -6.50 -11.05
C SER A 255 8.51 -6.67 -12.41
N PRO A 256 9.85 -6.61 -12.50
CA PRO A 256 10.55 -6.78 -13.79
C PRO A 256 10.41 -8.18 -14.37
N SER A 257 10.29 -9.20 -13.51
CA SER A 257 10.13 -10.59 -13.92
C SER A 257 8.69 -10.94 -14.31
N SER A 258 7.73 -10.05 -14.06
CA SER A 258 6.34 -10.20 -14.49
C SER A 258 5.67 -8.83 -14.56
N PRO A 259 5.76 -8.11 -15.69
CA PRO A 259 5.31 -6.72 -15.75
C PRO A 259 3.83 -6.46 -15.50
N GLU A 260 2.98 -7.49 -15.64
CA GLU A 260 1.57 -7.40 -15.29
C GLU A 260 1.31 -7.45 -13.78
N HIS A 261 2.32 -7.76 -12.96
CA HIS A 261 2.24 -7.77 -11.51
C HIS A 261 2.96 -6.57 -10.89
N LEU A 262 2.35 -6.01 -9.86
CA LEU A 262 3.03 -5.04 -9.00
C LEU A 262 4.08 -5.74 -8.11
N TYR A 263 4.82 -4.95 -7.34
CA TYR A 263 5.56 -5.50 -6.20
C TYR A 263 4.62 -5.80 -5.04
N GLN A 264 4.99 -6.82 -4.25
CA GLN A 264 4.34 -7.11 -2.98
C GLN A 264 4.60 -6.01 -1.94
N ASN A 265 5.85 -5.55 -1.89
CA ASN A 265 6.33 -4.58 -0.92
C ASN A 265 6.90 -3.38 -1.65
N TYR A 266 6.27 -2.22 -1.47
CA TYR A 266 6.80 -0.91 -1.81
C TYR A 266 7.17 -0.20 -0.53
N ILE A 267 8.35 0.44 -0.50
CA ILE A 267 8.72 1.33 0.61
C ILE A 267 8.28 2.73 0.21
N ILE A 268 7.19 3.20 0.83
CA ILE A 268 6.66 4.55 0.67
C ILE A 268 7.63 5.54 1.30
N ASP A 269 7.99 5.29 2.56
CA ASP A 269 8.90 6.15 3.32
C ASP A 269 9.45 5.47 4.59
N VAL A 270 10.38 6.15 5.27
CA VAL A 270 10.92 5.77 6.59
C VAL A 270 10.88 6.97 7.53
N ILE A 271 10.34 6.77 8.73
CA ILE A 271 10.36 7.73 9.83
C ILE A 271 11.55 7.40 10.73
N ILE A 272 12.28 8.42 11.15
CA ILE A 272 13.43 8.30 12.05
C ILE A 272 13.18 9.27 13.22
N PRO A 273 12.71 8.78 14.38
CA PRO A 273 12.44 9.64 15.52
C PRO A 273 13.62 10.57 15.85
N GLY A 274 13.34 11.87 15.95
CA GLY A 274 14.30 12.94 16.24
C GLY A 274 15.15 13.43 15.05
N LEU A 275 15.12 12.74 13.90
CA LEU A 275 15.83 13.17 12.68
C LEU A 275 14.87 13.45 11.51
N LYS A 276 13.77 12.70 11.44
CA LYS A 276 12.72 12.80 10.43
C LYS A 276 11.43 12.23 11.01
N ASP A 277 10.68 13.06 11.73
CA ASP A 277 9.51 12.65 12.52
C ASP A 277 8.22 12.47 11.70
N ARG A 278 8.20 12.93 10.44
CA ARG A 278 7.03 12.85 9.57
C ARG A 278 7.34 12.14 8.26
N PRO A 279 6.36 11.46 7.67
CA PRO A 279 6.49 10.96 6.32
C PRO A 279 6.61 12.12 5.33
N VAL A 280 7.39 11.90 4.27
CA VAL A 280 7.55 12.76 3.11
C VAL A 280 7.10 11.93 1.91
N ILE A 281 5.85 12.17 1.50
CA ILE A 281 5.24 11.44 0.40
C ILE A 281 5.75 12.05 -0.91
N LYS A 282 6.30 11.20 -1.77
CA LYS A 282 6.88 11.60 -3.06
C LYS A 282 6.31 10.71 -4.15
N TYR A 283 6.26 11.26 -5.36
CA TYR A 283 5.95 10.49 -6.56
C TYR A 283 6.72 9.15 -6.59
N PRO A 284 6.10 8.03 -6.95
CA PRO A 284 4.73 7.88 -7.50
C PRO A 284 3.59 7.77 -6.47
N TRP A 285 3.85 8.16 -5.22
CA TRP A 285 2.82 8.26 -4.18
C TRP A 285 2.31 9.69 -4.03
N TYR A 286 1.04 9.82 -3.65
CA TYR A 286 0.36 11.09 -3.44
C TYR A 286 -0.35 11.10 -2.09
N SER A 287 -0.35 12.24 -1.41
CA SER A 287 -1.17 12.43 -0.20
C SER A 287 -2.60 12.89 -0.52
N ASP A 288 -2.85 13.26 -1.77
CA ASP A 288 -4.13 13.79 -2.23
C ASP A 288 -4.57 13.01 -3.49
N ILE A 289 -5.82 12.55 -3.48
CA ILE A 289 -6.38 11.74 -4.57
C ILE A 289 -6.69 12.57 -5.82
N ASP A 290 -7.10 13.84 -5.68
CA ASP A 290 -7.33 14.74 -6.81
C ASP A 290 -5.99 15.03 -7.52
N GLU A 291 -4.90 15.23 -6.77
CA GLU A 291 -3.56 15.37 -7.34
C GLU A 291 -3.11 14.12 -8.09
N LEU A 292 -3.37 12.92 -7.52
CA LEU A 292 -3.07 11.66 -8.19
C LEU A 292 -3.82 11.55 -9.52
N ILE A 293 -5.13 11.78 -9.50
CA ILE A 293 -5.98 11.64 -10.69
C ILE A 293 -5.54 12.62 -11.76
N LYS A 294 -5.31 13.88 -11.39
CA LYS A 294 -4.84 14.93 -12.29
C LYS A 294 -3.50 14.59 -12.93
N ASN A 295 -2.54 14.08 -12.15
CA ASN A 295 -1.17 13.89 -12.62
C ASN A 295 -0.93 12.55 -13.32
N THR A 296 -1.76 11.55 -13.07
CA THR A 296 -1.53 10.18 -13.57
C THR A 296 -2.65 9.62 -14.43
N ASN A 297 -3.83 10.25 -14.43
CA ASN A 297 -5.02 9.81 -15.17
C ASN A 297 -5.29 8.29 -15.07
N PRO A 298 -5.62 7.77 -13.87
CA PRO A 298 -5.88 6.34 -13.66
C PRO A 298 -6.93 5.76 -14.60
N SER A 299 -6.85 4.46 -14.87
CA SER A 299 -7.85 3.79 -15.70
C SER A 299 -9.26 3.86 -15.12
N VAL A 300 -10.21 4.30 -15.94
CA VAL A 300 -11.63 4.28 -15.61
C VAL A 300 -12.24 2.89 -15.81
N ARG A 301 -13.33 2.62 -15.10
CA ARG A 301 -14.01 1.33 -15.00
C ARG A 301 -15.50 1.52 -15.23
N GLN A 302 -16.14 0.45 -15.69
CA GLN A 302 -17.59 0.41 -15.82
C GLN A 302 -18.19 -0.02 -14.48
N LEU A 303 -19.19 0.72 -14.00
CA LEU A 303 -19.93 0.33 -12.82
C LEU A 303 -20.72 -0.95 -13.11
N ASP A 304 -20.52 -1.97 -12.28
CA ASP A 304 -21.37 -3.16 -12.25
C ASP A 304 -22.17 -3.15 -10.94
N GLU A 305 -23.41 -2.68 -11.02
CA GLU A 305 -24.31 -2.59 -9.86
C GLU A 305 -24.53 -3.93 -9.15
N SER A 306 -24.39 -5.05 -9.87
CA SER A 306 -24.52 -6.39 -9.26
C SER A 306 -23.43 -6.69 -8.23
N GLN A 307 -22.31 -5.96 -8.29
CA GLN A 307 -21.16 -6.09 -7.39
C GLN A 307 -21.28 -5.18 -6.16
N LEU A 308 -22.29 -4.31 -6.08
CA LEU A 308 -22.43 -3.35 -4.99
C LEU A 308 -22.94 -3.97 -3.70
N ASP A 309 -22.28 -3.63 -2.60
CA ASP A 309 -22.67 -4.08 -1.27
C ASP A 309 -23.80 -3.22 -0.71
N ASN A 310 -25.05 -3.65 -0.96
CA ASN A 310 -26.26 -2.95 -0.53
C ASN A 310 -26.63 -3.17 0.95
N ARG A 311 -25.71 -3.68 1.78
CA ARG A 311 -25.96 -3.80 3.22
C ARG A 311 -26.02 -2.39 3.81
N ILE A 312 -27.24 -1.99 4.15
CA ILE A 312 -27.59 -0.67 4.70
C ILE A 312 -26.70 -0.38 5.92
N SER A 313 -25.99 0.75 5.90
CA SER A 313 -25.52 1.38 7.14
C SER A 313 -26.77 1.70 7.93
N THR A 314 -26.95 1.04 9.06
CA THR A 314 -27.96 1.49 10.00
C THR A 314 -27.46 2.82 10.51
N ASP A 315 -27.98 3.90 9.92
CA ASP A 315 -27.88 5.23 10.50
C ASP A 315 -28.38 5.10 11.93
N PHE A 316 -27.57 5.56 12.88
CA PHE A 316 -27.92 5.61 14.30
C PHE A 316 -28.96 6.73 14.50
N GLU A 317 -30.15 6.54 13.97
CA GLU A 317 -31.36 7.14 14.52
C GLU A 317 -32.01 6.06 15.39
N ASP A 318 -32.37 6.44 16.62
CA ASP A 318 -33.08 5.65 17.63
C ASP A 318 -32.24 4.74 18.54
N PHE A 319 -31.46 5.36 19.42
CA PHE A 319 -31.42 4.95 20.83
C PHE A 319 -31.55 6.21 21.70
N GLU A 320 -32.79 6.60 22.01
CA GLU A 320 -33.12 7.41 23.19
C GLU A 320 -32.93 6.61 24.49
#